data_AF-A0A955BXL0-F1
#
_entry.id   AF-A0A955BXL0-F1
#
_cell.length_a   1.000
_cell.length_b   1.000
_cell.length_c   1.000
_cell.angle_alpha   90.00
_cell.angle_beta   90.00
_cell.angle_gamma   90.00
#
_symmetry.space_group_name_H-M   'P 1'
#
loop_
_entity.id
_entity.type
_entity.pdbx_description
1 polymer ?
#
loop_
_entity_poly.entity_id
_entity_poly.type
_entity_poly.pdbx_seq_one_letter_code
_entity_poly.pdbx_strand_id
1 'polypeptide(L)'
;GEHGGRRHRSPRSGPINGARVLDYGSPNLVLVDRTYEHAVGVMQDNDSRTGGAWSLLYRDGVAELWGRASLYDQPNSPLHLPDNLRVSSEAKSERTVQWPAFPLRRTGGLASGPAFQSGSDT
;
A
#
# COMPACT_ATOMS: atom_id res chain seq x y z
N GLY A 1 -6.55 18.23 14.61
CA GLY A 1 -5.48 18.47 15.58
C GLY A 1 -4.72 19.70 15.18
N GLU A 2 -5.26 20.87 15.47
CA GLU A 2 -4.60 22.15 15.21
C GLU A 2 -4.69 22.95 16.50
N HIS A 3 -3.70 22.76 17.36
CA HIS A 3 -3.35 23.82 18.29
C HIS A 3 -2.26 24.60 17.56
N GLY A 4 -2.52 25.86 17.20
CA GLY A 4 -1.63 26.72 16.39
C GLY A 4 -0.25 27.03 17.00
N GLY A 5 0.22 26.21 17.95
CA GLY A 5 1.58 26.23 18.46
C GLY A 5 2.45 25.21 17.74
N ARG A 6 3.65 25.64 17.30
CA ARG A 6 4.71 24.72 16.90
C ARG A 6 4.92 23.70 18.03
N ARG A 7 4.86 22.40 17.71
CA ARG A 7 5.20 21.35 18.69
C ARG A 7 6.62 21.63 19.19
N HIS A 8 6.77 21.79 20.50
CA HIS A 8 8.07 22.07 21.11
C HIS A 8 9.03 20.92 20.78
N ARG A 9 10.10 21.21 20.03
CA ARG A 9 11.24 20.31 19.82
C ARG A 9 12.43 20.86 20.58
N SER A 10 13.12 20.01 21.32
CA SER A 10 14.37 20.40 21.97
C SER A 10 15.41 20.78 20.91
N PRO A 11 16.30 21.77 21.19
CA PRO A 11 17.45 22.04 20.34
C PRO A 11 18.33 20.80 20.07
N ARG A 12 18.29 19.80 20.97
CA ARG A 12 19.01 18.52 20.82
C ARG A 12 18.33 17.50 19.90
N SER A 13 17.13 17.77 19.39
CA SER A 13 16.33 16.80 18.61
C SER A 13 16.80 16.62 17.15
N GLY A 14 17.83 17.36 16.71
CA GLY A 14 18.35 17.28 15.35
C GLY A 14 17.34 17.69 14.25
N PRO A 15 17.74 17.65 12.98
CA PRO A 15 16.85 17.91 11.85
C PRO A 15 15.72 16.88 11.77
N ILE A 16 14.57 17.28 11.21
CA ILE A 16 13.47 16.34 10.93
C ILE A 16 13.89 15.51 9.72
N ASN A 17 13.86 14.18 9.88
CA ASN A 17 14.03 13.24 8.77
C ASN A 17 12.67 12.58 8.49
N GLY A 18 11.99 13.03 7.43
CA GLY A 18 10.70 12.49 7.01
C GLY A 18 10.77 11.02 6.59
N ALA A 19 11.89 10.58 6.02
CA ALA A 19 12.07 9.21 5.55
C ALA A 19 12.24 8.20 6.69
N ARG A 20 12.47 8.62 7.94
CA ARG A 20 12.65 7.69 9.08
C ARG A 20 11.43 6.78 9.29
N VAL A 21 10.23 7.23 8.91
CA VAL A 21 9.02 6.40 8.97
C VAL A 21 9.11 5.17 8.07
N LEU A 22 9.90 5.22 6.99
CA LEU A 22 10.10 4.14 6.03
C LEU A 22 11.00 3.01 6.57
N ASP A 23 11.69 3.27 7.68
CA ASP A 23 12.48 2.28 8.42
C ASP A 23 11.70 1.73 9.62
N TYR A 24 10.73 2.48 10.13
CA TYR A 24 9.96 2.10 11.31
C TYR A 24 9.09 0.86 11.04
N GLY A 25 9.42 -0.25 11.69
CA GLY A 25 8.74 -1.53 11.45
C GLY A 25 9.06 -2.15 10.09
N SER A 26 10.00 -1.58 9.32
CA SER A 26 10.46 -2.08 8.01
C SER A 26 9.30 -2.44 7.07
N PRO A 27 8.44 -1.47 6.70
CA PRO A 27 7.28 -1.72 5.86
C PRO A 27 7.68 -2.21 4.47
N ASN A 28 6.84 -3.10 3.94
CA ASN A 28 6.91 -3.57 2.56
C ASN A 28 6.03 -2.74 1.61
N LEU A 29 5.00 -2.07 2.16
CA LEU A 29 4.03 -1.24 1.44
C LEU A 29 3.80 0.06 2.20
N VAL A 30 3.66 1.16 1.46
CA VAL A 30 3.33 2.49 1.98
C VAL A 30 2.21 3.08 1.14
N LEU A 31 1.08 3.37 1.77
CA LEU A 31 -0.02 4.12 1.16
C LEU A 31 0.13 5.60 1.51
N VAL A 32 0.18 6.43 0.48
CA VAL A 32 0.31 7.88 0.60
C VAL A 32 -0.96 8.53 0.07
N ASP A 33 -1.55 9.40 0.86
CA ASP A 33 -2.60 10.30 0.41
C ASP A 33 -1.94 11.50 -0.29
N ARG A 34 -2.25 11.68 -1.57
CA ARG A 34 -1.68 12.73 -2.44
C ARG A 34 -2.16 14.13 -2.07
N THR A 35 -3.20 14.27 -1.25
CA THR A 35 -3.59 15.57 -0.71
C THR A 35 -2.54 16.15 0.26
N TYR A 36 -1.61 15.32 0.75
CA TYR A 36 -0.47 15.73 1.56
C TYR A 36 0.82 15.73 0.73
N GLU A 37 1.11 16.86 0.07
CA GLU A 37 2.27 17.02 -0.81
C GLU A 37 3.61 16.62 -0.15
N HIS A 38 3.78 16.91 1.14
CA HIS A 38 4.99 16.54 1.87
C HIS A 38 5.21 15.02 1.92
N ALA A 39 4.16 14.22 2.06
CA ALA A 39 4.30 12.77 2.13
C ALA A 39 4.71 12.17 0.78
N VAL A 40 4.16 12.73 -0.31
CA VAL A 40 4.55 12.38 -1.69
C VAL A 40 6.02 12.72 -1.92
N GLY A 41 6.45 13.94 -1.55
CA GLY A 41 7.84 14.37 -1.67
C GLY A 41 8.80 13.47 -0.89
N VAL A 42 8.47 13.08 0.35
CA VAL A 42 9.28 12.15 1.15
C VAL A 42 9.49 10.82 0.43
N MET A 43 8.46 10.25 -0.20
CA MET A 43 8.61 8.99 -0.94
C MET A 43 9.49 9.16 -2.18
N GLN A 44 9.26 10.20 -2.99
CA GLN A 44 10.02 10.46 -4.21
C GLN A 44 11.50 10.75 -3.93
N ASP A 45 11.78 11.58 -2.92
CA ASP A 45 13.14 11.90 -2.48
C ASP A 45 13.84 10.65 -1.94
N ASN A 46 13.13 9.85 -1.13
CA ASN A 46 13.70 8.64 -0.57
C ASN A 46 14.01 7.59 -1.65
N ASP A 47 13.11 7.40 -2.60
CA ASP A 47 13.32 6.48 -3.71
C ASP A 47 14.52 6.89 -4.56
N SER A 48 14.57 8.17 -4.95
CA SER A 48 15.71 8.76 -5.69
C SER A 48 17.03 8.58 -4.94
N ARG A 49 17.04 8.81 -3.61
CA ARG A 49 18.23 8.67 -2.76
C ARG A 49 18.69 7.22 -2.59
N THR A 50 17.76 6.27 -2.59
CA THR A 50 18.06 4.85 -2.38
C THR A 50 18.27 4.08 -3.68
N GLY A 51 18.15 4.76 -4.82
CA GLY A 51 18.40 4.19 -6.14
C GLY A 51 17.29 3.26 -6.61
N GLY A 52 16.02 3.57 -6.30
CA GLY A 52 14.89 2.73 -6.71
C GLY A 52 14.57 1.60 -5.72
N ALA A 53 14.80 1.80 -4.42
CA ALA A 53 14.44 0.78 -3.43
C ALA A 53 12.92 0.63 -3.27
N TRP A 54 12.15 1.58 -3.81
CA TRP A 54 10.70 1.59 -3.82
C TRP A 54 10.17 1.64 -5.25
N SER A 55 9.02 1.01 -5.46
CA SER A 55 8.37 0.94 -6.76
C SER A 55 6.94 1.44 -6.60
N LEU A 56 6.53 2.36 -7.46
CA LEU A 56 5.15 2.82 -7.53
C LEU A 56 4.28 1.71 -8.13
N LEU A 57 3.34 1.18 -7.34
CA LEU A 57 2.46 0.06 -7.72
C LEU A 57 1.07 0.54 -8.14
N TYR A 58 0.60 1.62 -7.51
CA TYR A 58 -0.70 2.22 -7.78
C TYR A 58 -0.61 3.74 -7.66
N ARG A 59 -1.29 4.46 -8.56
CA ARG A 59 -1.52 5.89 -8.48
C ARG A 59 -2.88 6.23 -9.09
N ASP A 60 -3.66 7.02 -8.35
CA ASP A 60 -4.87 7.68 -8.84
C ASP A 60 -4.88 9.15 -8.39
N GLY A 61 -5.96 9.89 -8.67
CA GLY A 61 -6.09 11.30 -8.28
C GLY A 61 -6.14 11.59 -6.78
N VAL A 62 -6.08 10.59 -5.90
CA VAL A 62 -6.17 10.74 -4.43
C VAL A 62 -4.99 10.09 -3.70
N ALA A 63 -4.44 8.98 -4.20
CA ALA A 63 -3.45 8.21 -3.47
C ALA A 63 -2.35 7.59 -4.35
N GLU A 64 -1.23 7.26 -3.71
CA GLU A 64 -0.14 6.46 -4.26
C GLU A 64 0.14 5.26 -3.34
N LEU A 65 0.37 4.09 -3.93
CA LEU A 65 0.85 2.92 -3.22
C LEU A 65 2.26 2.59 -3.72
N TRP A 66 3.19 2.56 -2.78
CA TRP A 66 4.58 2.22 -3.02
C TRP A 66 4.90 0.88 -2.36
N GLY A 67 5.66 0.02 -3.05
CA GLY A 67 6.15 -1.24 -2.51
C GLY A 67 7.67 -1.37 -2.61
N ARG A 68 8.28 -2.26 -1.83
CA ARG A 68 9.72 -2.54 -1.95
C ARG A 68 10.05 -3.16 -3.30
N ALA A 69 10.97 -2.57 -4.05
CA ALA A 69 11.38 -3.08 -5.37
C ALA A 69 11.91 -4.53 -5.29
N SER A 70 12.62 -4.87 -4.20
CA SER A 70 13.11 -6.23 -3.95
C SER A 70 12.02 -7.29 -3.79
N LEU A 71 10.76 -6.89 -3.57
CA LEU A 71 9.62 -7.80 -3.41
C LEU A 71 8.66 -7.72 -4.59
N TYR A 72 8.41 -6.53 -5.13
CA TYR A 72 7.35 -6.32 -6.12
C TYR A 72 7.89 -6.26 -7.56
N ASP A 73 9.17 -5.96 -7.78
CA ASP A 73 9.77 -5.93 -9.13
C ASP A 73 10.47 -7.25 -9.50
N GLN A 74 10.73 -8.13 -8.52
CA GLN A 74 11.46 -9.37 -8.75
C GLN A 74 10.55 -10.47 -9.31
N PRO A 75 10.76 -10.99 -10.53
CA PRO A 75 9.85 -11.98 -11.14
C PRO A 75 9.74 -13.31 -10.39
N ASN A 76 10.75 -13.64 -9.59
CA ASN A 76 10.79 -14.85 -8.76
C ASN A 76 10.18 -14.65 -7.36
N SER A 77 9.78 -13.43 -7.00
CA SER A 77 9.13 -13.14 -5.74
C SER A 77 7.68 -13.59 -5.78
N PRO A 78 7.15 -14.23 -4.71
CA PRO A 78 5.73 -14.54 -4.62
C PRO A 78 4.83 -13.29 -4.56
N LEU A 79 5.42 -12.12 -4.29
CA LEU A 79 4.73 -10.82 -4.25
C LEU A 79 4.92 -10.01 -5.53
N HIS A 80 5.60 -10.57 -6.55
CA HIS A 80 5.84 -9.86 -7.80
C HIS A 80 4.55 -9.29 -8.39
N LEU A 81 4.57 -8.00 -8.70
CA LEU A 81 3.47 -7.32 -9.38
C LEU A 81 3.98 -6.82 -10.74
N PRO A 82 3.67 -7.52 -11.85
CA PRO A 82 4.12 -7.10 -13.17
C PRO A 82 3.48 -5.77 -13.58
N ASP A 83 4.15 -5.05 -14.48
CA ASP A 83 3.78 -3.68 -14.86
C ASP A 83 2.35 -3.57 -15.41
N ASN A 84 1.86 -4.60 -16.12
CA ASN A 84 0.51 -4.62 -16.68
C ASN A 84 -0.60 -4.75 -15.62
N LEU A 85 -0.26 -5.10 -14.38
CA LEU A 85 -1.19 -5.12 -13.25
C LEU A 85 -1.09 -3.87 -12.37
N ARG A 86 -0.10 -3.00 -12.63
CA ARG A 86 0.04 -1.71 -11.95
C ARG A 86 -0.96 -0.72 -12.53
N VAL A 87 -1.41 0.21 -11.70
CA VAL A 87 -2.35 1.25 -12.12
C VAL A 87 -1.67 2.60 -11.95
N SER A 88 -1.65 3.39 -13.01
CA SER A 88 -1.21 4.78 -12.94
C SER A 88 -2.20 5.65 -13.69
N SER A 89 -2.96 6.44 -12.95
CA SER A 89 -3.96 7.38 -13.45
C SER A 89 -3.89 8.67 -12.64
N GLU A 90 -4.28 9.79 -13.26
CA GLU A 90 -4.51 11.05 -12.54
C GLU A 90 -5.98 11.24 -12.16
N ALA A 91 -6.87 10.43 -12.73
CA ALA A 91 -8.29 10.47 -12.38
C ALA A 91 -8.52 9.85 -10.99
N LYS A 92 -9.46 10.40 -10.23
CA LYS A 92 -9.93 9.75 -9.00
C LYS A 92 -10.59 8.42 -9.38
N SER A 93 -10.34 7.38 -8.60
CA SER A 93 -10.98 6.08 -8.84
C SER A 93 -12.48 6.19 -8.56
N GLU A 94 -13.31 5.91 -9.57
CA GLU A 94 -14.76 5.80 -9.44
C GLU A 94 -15.20 4.47 -8.79
N ARG A 95 -14.23 3.58 -8.49
CA ARG A 95 -14.50 2.28 -7.90
C ARG A 95 -15.02 2.47 -6.47
N THR A 96 -16.33 2.37 -6.35
CA THR A 96 -17.02 2.36 -5.07
C THR A 96 -17.20 0.91 -4.65
N VAL A 97 -16.66 0.53 -3.49
CA VAL A 97 -16.89 -0.79 -2.89
C VAL A 97 -17.67 -0.58 -1.61
N GLN A 98 -18.78 -1.30 -1.45
CA GLN A 98 -19.59 -1.24 -0.23
C GLN A 98 -18.79 -1.79 0.95
N TRP A 99 -18.75 -1.05 2.06
CA TRP A 99 -18.13 -1.54 3.30
C TRP A 99 -19.04 -2.57 3.98
N PRO A 100 -18.52 -3.72 4.44
CA PRO A 100 -17.13 -4.12 4.35
C PRO A 100 -16.68 -4.61 2.97
N ALA A 101 -15.59 -3.99 2.50
CA ALA A 101 -14.99 -4.26 1.20
C ALA A 101 -14.18 -5.56 1.23
N PHE A 102 -14.85 -6.68 1.52
CA PHE A 102 -14.21 -7.99 1.48
C PHE A 102 -13.78 -8.33 0.06
N PRO A 103 -12.64 -9.02 -0.11
CA PRO A 103 -12.27 -9.56 -1.41
C PRO A 103 -13.40 -10.45 -1.93
N LEU A 104 -13.93 -10.13 -3.11
CA LEU A 104 -14.83 -11.04 -3.81
C LEU A 104 -14.03 -12.29 -4.15
N ARG A 105 -14.34 -13.41 -3.50
CA ARG A 105 -13.82 -14.71 -3.91
C ARG A 105 -14.31 -14.95 -5.34
N ARG A 106 -13.41 -14.97 -6.32
CA ARG A 106 -13.75 -15.43 -7.66
C ARG A 106 -14.09 -16.91 -7.55
N THR A 107 -15.37 -17.25 -7.48
CA THR A 107 -15.84 -18.62 -7.61
C THR A 107 -15.63 -19.05 -9.06
N GLY A 108 -14.53 -19.76 -9.31
CA GLY A 108 -14.21 -20.31 -10.62
C GLY A 108 -13.04 -21.29 -10.56
N GLY A 109 -13.31 -22.54 -10.16
CA GLY A 109 -12.36 -23.65 -10.24
C GLY A 109 -12.60 -24.73 -9.20
N LEU A 110 -13.50 -25.67 -9.51
CA LEU A 110 -13.85 -26.94 -8.84
C LEU A 110 -13.05 -27.33 -7.58
N ALA A 111 -13.75 -27.33 -6.43
CA ALA A 111 -13.51 -28.30 -5.37
C ALA A 111 -14.88 -28.71 -4.81
N SER A 112 -15.47 -29.76 -5.39
CA SER A 112 -16.59 -30.47 -4.78
C SER A 112 -16.07 -31.09 -3.47
N GLY A 113 -16.37 -30.44 -2.34
CA GLY A 113 -16.28 -31.06 -1.02
C GLY A 113 -17.46 -32.03 -0.82
N PRO A 114 -17.32 -33.07 0.02
CA PRO A 114 -18.29 -34.15 0.08
C PRO A 114 -19.60 -33.67 0.70
N ALA A 115 -20.71 -34.13 0.13
CA ALA A 115 -22.06 -33.91 0.66
C ALA A 115 -22.19 -34.59 2.03
N PHE A 116 -22.47 -33.81 3.07
CA PHE A 116 -22.86 -34.33 4.37
C PHE A 116 -24.30 -34.85 4.25
N GLN A 117 -24.47 -36.17 4.15
CA GLN A 117 -25.79 -36.80 4.24
C GLN A 117 -26.21 -36.81 5.71
N SER A 118 -27.29 -36.08 6.03
CA SER A 118 -27.95 -36.18 7.33
C SER A 118 -28.79 -37.45 7.34
N GLY A 119 -28.24 -38.52 7.93
CA GLY A 119 -29.03 -39.69 8.30
C GLY A 119 -30.00 -39.31 9.41
N SER A 120 -31.28 -39.54 9.16
CA SER A 120 -32.34 -39.60 10.17
C SER A 120 -32.23 -40.95 10.89
N ASP A 121 -31.89 -40.93 12.18
CA ASP A 121 -32.07 -42.07 13.06
C ASP A 121 -33.33 -41.85 13.91
N THR A 122 -34.18 -42.87 13.84
CA THR A 122 -35.39 -43.27 14.60
C THR A 122 -35.81 -42.46 15.82
#